data_AF-A0A519I0P8-F1
#
_entry.id   AF-A0A519I0P8-F1
#
_cell.length_a   1.000
_cell.length_b   1.000
_cell.length_c   1.000
_cell.angle_alpha   90.00
_cell.angle_beta   90.00
_cell.angle_gamma   90.00
#
_symmetry.space_group_name_H-M   'P 1'
#
loop_
_entity.id
_entity.type
_entity.pdbx_description
1 polymer ?
#
loop_
_entity_poly.entity_id
_entity_poly.type
_entity_poly.pdbx_seq_one_letter_code
_entity_poly.pdbx_strand_id
1 'polypeptide(L)'
;MTRAQDVDTRWVAEKVRAGFGWAAMARMAGCSEIDLRRHHDPSAINADWTRRDANPRDKVRAAMLRHGFNRDESLILARLWMANGARCRSKDLAAGISGGEAARELCAETKRRAWAKGIRFEQGPGGFALAPAGLLKISAMAEIKGRP
;
A
#
# COMPACT_ATOMS: atom_id res chain seq x y z
N MET A 1 -29.23 2.02 4.27
CA MET A 1 -28.23 0.95 4.14
C MET A 1 -28.27 0.13 5.43
N THR A 2 -28.55 -1.16 5.33
CA THR A 2 -28.58 -2.09 6.47
C THR A 2 -27.14 -2.38 6.89
N ARG A 3 -26.84 -2.44 8.20
CA ARG A 3 -25.51 -2.83 8.66
C ARG A 3 -25.40 -4.35 8.62
N ALA A 4 -24.22 -4.89 8.32
CA ALA A 4 -24.01 -6.33 8.22
C ALA A 4 -24.32 -7.11 9.52
N GLN A 5 -24.18 -6.43 10.67
CA GLN A 5 -24.55 -6.92 12.00
C GLN A 5 -26.07 -7.10 12.20
N ASP A 6 -26.89 -6.41 11.41
CA ASP A 6 -28.35 -6.48 11.49
C ASP A 6 -28.92 -7.58 10.56
N VAL A 7 -28.05 -8.25 9.78
CA VAL A 7 -28.44 -9.35 8.90
C VAL A 7 -28.48 -10.65 9.71
N ASP A 8 -29.60 -11.34 9.69
CA ASP A 8 -29.80 -12.58 10.45
C ASP A 8 -28.86 -13.70 9.96
N THR A 9 -28.10 -14.28 10.89
CA THR A 9 -27.18 -15.40 10.63
C THR A 9 -27.90 -16.64 10.07
N ARG A 10 -29.16 -16.90 10.47
CA ARG A 10 -29.97 -18.01 9.94
C ARG A 10 -30.30 -17.79 8.48
N TRP A 11 -30.66 -16.56 8.11
CA TRP A 11 -30.91 -16.19 6.71
C TRP A 11 -29.64 -16.38 5.85
N VAL A 12 -28.47 -15.97 6.35
CA VAL A 12 -27.20 -16.20 5.63
C VAL A 12 -26.92 -17.69 5.46
N ALA A 13 -27.08 -18.50 6.52
CA ALA A 13 -26.85 -19.94 6.47
C ALA A 13 -27.79 -20.66 5.48
N GLU A 14 -29.06 -20.26 5.42
CA GLU A 14 -30.03 -20.78 4.45
C GLU A 14 -29.63 -20.43 3.01
N LYS A 15 -29.19 -19.19 2.77
CA LYS A 15 -28.78 -18.73 1.44
C LYS A 15 -27.48 -19.39 0.97
N VAL A 16 -26.51 -19.58 1.86
CA VAL A 16 -25.29 -20.35 1.57
C VAL A 16 -25.65 -21.81 1.22
N ARG A 17 -26.54 -22.46 1.99
CA ARG A 17 -27.01 -23.82 1.71
C ARG A 17 -27.74 -23.92 0.37
N ALA A 18 -28.47 -22.87 -0.01
CA ALA A 18 -29.13 -22.78 -1.31
C ALA A 18 -28.20 -22.37 -2.47
N GLY A 19 -26.88 -22.25 -2.23
CA GLY A 19 -25.89 -21.97 -3.27
C GLY A 19 -25.78 -20.51 -3.71
N PHE A 20 -26.34 -19.57 -2.96
CA PHE A 20 -26.21 -18.15 -3.28
C PHE A 20 -24.81 -17.64 -2.99
N GLY A 21 -24.24 -16.88 -3.93
CA GLY A 21 -22.96 -16.19 -3.74
C GLY A 21 -23.07 -14.96 -2.84
N TRP A 22 -21.97 -14.60 -2.17
CA TRP A 22 -21.88 -13.47 -1.23
C TRP A 22 -22.31 -12.13 -1.83
N ALA A 23 -21.93 -11.84 -3.07
CA ALA A 23 -22.33 -10.63 -3.79
C ALA A 23 -23.87 -10.54 -3.98
N ALA A 24 -24.55 -11.67 -4.17
CA ALA A 24 -26.01 -11.70 -4.30
C ALA A 24 -26.67 -11.45 -2.94
N MET A 25 -26.20 -12.11 -1.89
CA MET A 25 -26.70 -11.90 -0.52
C MET A 25 -26.51 -10.45 -0.05
N ALA A 26 -25.36 -9.83 -0.35
CA ALA A 26 -25.07 -8.44 -0.02
C ALA A 26 -26.06 -7.45 -0.67
N ARG A 27 -26.37 -7.67 -1.96
CA ARG A 27 -27.37 -6.87 -2.68
C ARG A 27 -28.77 -7.04 -2.09
N MET A 28 -29.16 -8.28 -1.76
CA MET A 28 -30.46 -8.58 -1.16
C MET A 28 -30.62 -7.97 0.23
N ALA A 29 -29.55 -7.99 1.03
CA ALA A 29 -29.52 -7.42 2.38
C ALA A 29 -29.31 -5.89 2.40
N GLY A 30 -28.94 -5.29 1.26
CA GLY A 30 -28.68 -3.85 1.15
C GLY A 30 -27.44 -3.41 1.94
N CYS A 31 -26.41 -4.27 1.99
CA CYS A 31 -25.16 -4.04 2.72
C CYS A 31 -23.92 -4.34 1.86
N SER A 32 -22.75 -3.96 2.36
CA SER A 32 -21.47 -4.28 1.71
C SER A 32 -21.19 -5.78 1.82
N GLU A 33 -20.78 -6.41 0.72
CA GLU A 33 -20.35 -7.82 0.72
C GLU A 33 -19.22 -8.05 1.74
N ILE A 34 -18.32 -7.08 1.86
CA ILE A 34 -17.16 -7.15 2.76
C ILE A 34 -17.62 -7.22 4.21
N ASP A 35 -18.58 -6.38 4.60
CA ASP A 35 -19.05 -6.34 5.99
C ASP A 35 -19.90 -7.58 6.30
N LEU A 36 -20.67 -8.07 5.33
CA LEU A 36 -21.46 -9.29 5.46
C LEU A 36 -20.57 -10.51 5.70
N ARG A 37 -19.50 -10.67 4.91
CA ARG A 37 -18.56 -11.79 5.05
C ARG A 37 -17.78 -11.73 6.36
N ARG A 38 -17.35 -10.53 6.79
CA ARG A 38 -16.64 -10.35 8.07
C ARG A 38 -17.45 -10.83 9.27
N HIS A 39 -18.77 -10.68 9.22
CA HIS A 39 -19.63 -11.03 10.34
C HIS A 39 -20.11 -12.49 10.29
N HIS A 40 -20.36 -13.02 9.09
CA HIS A 40 -21.04 -14.31 8.93
C HIS A 40 -20.21 -15.43 8.31
N ASP A 41 -18.98 -15.16 7.87
CA ASP A 41 -18.07 -16.17 7.31
C ASP A 41 -16.84 -16.35 8.22
N PRO A 42 -16.79 -17.38 9.08
CA PRO A 42 -15.63 -17.67 9.92
C PRO A 42 -14.38 -18.01 9.10
N SER A 43 -14.55 -18.54 7.88
CA SER A 43 -13.43 -18.77 6.95
C SER A 43 -12.93 -17.45 6.34
N ALA A 44 -13.78 -16.42 6.25
CA ALA A 44 -13.33 -15.07 5.98
C ALA A 44 -12.48 -14.53 7.13
N ILE A 45 -12.73 -14.86 8.40
CA ILE A 45 -11.87 -14.35 9.49
C ILE A 45 -10.40 -14.82 9.33
N ASN A 46 -10.16 -15.97 8.69
CA ASN A 46 -8.83 -16.53 8.41
C ASN A 46 -8.37 -16.48 6.95
N ALA A 47 -9.20 -16.03 6.01
CA ALA A 47 -8.81 -15.86 4.60
C ALA A 47 -8.13 -14.51 4.37
N ASP A 48 -6.96 -14.31 4.98
CA ASP A 48 -5.84 -13.53 4.41
C ASP A 48 -6.22 -12.25 3.62
N TRP A 49 -7.05 -11.37 4.23
CA TRP A 49 -7.51 -10.11 3.64
C TRP A 49 -6.41 -9.04 3.57
N THR A 50 -5.18 -9.40 3.95
CA THR A 50 -3.94 -8.72 3.54
C THR A 50 -3.77 -8.70 2.02
N ARG A 51 -4.54 -9.53 1.29
CA ARG A 51 -4.79 -9.42 -0.15
C ARG A 51 -6.01 -8.56 -0.51
N ARG A 52 -6.20 -7.38 0.11
CA ARG A 52 -6.38 -6.22 -0.79
C ARG A 52 -5.18 -6.24 -1.70
N ASP A 53 -5.32 -6.04 -3.00
CA ASP A 53 -4.17 -5.72 -3.84
C ASP A 53 -3.37 -4.63 -3.12
N ALA A 54 -2.35 -5.03 -2.36
CA ALA A 54 -1.64 -4.09 -1.51
C ALA A 54 -1.11 -3.09 -2.51
N ASN A 55 -1.58 -1.84 -2.37
CA ASN A 55 -1.28 -0.77 -3.30
C ASN A 55 0.21 -0.91 -3.61
N PRO A 56 0.65 -0.94 -4.87
CA PRO A 56 2.06 -1.14 -5.18
C PRO A 56 3.00 -0.30 -4.30
N ARG A 57 2.55 0.91 -3.92
CA ARG A 57 3.16 1.75 -2.89
C ARG A 57 3.32 1.11 -1.51
N ASP A 58 2.28 0.49 -0.96
CA ASP A 58 2.30 -0.20 0.34
C ASP A 58 3.20 -1.45 0.30
N LYS A 59 3.23 -2.17 -0.82
CA LYS A 59 4.18 -3.28 -1.04
C LYS A 59 5.63 -2.78 -1.01
N VAL A 60 5.91 -1.68 -1.71
CA VAL A 60 7.22 -1.03 -1.67
C VAL A 60 7.56 -0.57 -0.26
N ARG A 61 6.63 0.09 0.45
CA ARG A 61 6.87 0.54 1.82
C ARG A 61 7.20 -0.64 2.75
N ALA A 62 6.42 -1.71 2.69
CA ALA A 62 6.67 -2.92 3.49
C ALA A 62 8.02 -3.55 3.14
N ALA A 63 8.38 -3.59 1.86
CA ALA A 63 9.69 -4.08 1.43
C ALA A 63 10.83 -3.23 1.97
N MET A 64 10.73 -1.89 1.90
CA MET A 64 11.77 -1.01 2.44
C MET A 64 11.98 -1.22 3.95
N LEU A 65 10.89 -1.42 4.71
CA LEU A 65 10.98 -1.78 6.13
C LEU A 65 11.74 -3.09 6.35
N ARG A 66 11.44 -4.15 5.57
CA ARG A 66 12.19 -5.43 5.61
C ARG A 66 13.67 -5.27 5.32
N HIS A 67 14.04 -4.27 4.51
CA HIS A 67 15.43 -3.98 4.14
C HIS A 67 16.14 -3.00 5.08
N GLY A 68 15.53 -2.68 6.23
CA GLY A 68 16.15 -1.90 7.31
C GLY A 68 16.07 -0.40 7.14
N PHE A 69 15.12 0.10 6.34
CA PHE A 69 14.74 1.52 6.37
C PHE A 69 13.74 1.75 7.49
N ASN A 70 13.74 2.94 8.09
CA ASN A 70 12.73 3.33 9.07
C ASN A 70 11.37 3.63 8.40
N ARG A 71 10.34 3.92 9.23
CA ARG A 71 8.97 4.19 8.76
C ARG A 71 8.89 5.36 7.77
N ASP A 72 9.64 6.42 8.03
CA ASP A 72 9.60 7.66 7.27
C ASP A 72 10.39 7.55 5.96
N GLU A 73 11.59 6.98 6.03
CA GLU A 73 12.43 6.64 4.87
C GLU A 73 11.68 5.73 3.90
N SER A 74 11.02 4.70 4.43
CA SER A 74 10.23 3.75 3.64
C SER A 74 9.05 4.44 2.94
N LEU A 75 8.42 5.41 3.61
CA LEU A 75 7.32 6.19 3.03
C LEU A 75 7.82 7.12 1.91
N ILE A 76 8.98 7.76 2.10
CA ILE A 76 9.61 8.62 1.10
C ILE A 76 10.00 7.81 -0.15
N LEU A 77 10.64 6.65 0.04
CA LEU A 77 11.04 5.78 -1.08
C LEU A 77 9.84 5.24 -1.83
N ALA A 78 8.76 4.87 -1.13
CA ALA A 78 7.53 4.43 -1.78
C ALA A 78 6.85 5.57 -2.58
N ARG A 79 6.90 6.82 -2.09
CA ARG A 79 6.40 8.00 -2.82
C ARG A 79 7.23 8.26 -4.08
N LEU A 80 8.55 8.16 -3.98
CA LEU A 80 9.46 8.32 -5.11
C LEU A 80 9.28 7.23 -6.17
N TRP A 81 9.07 5.99 -5.74
CA TRP A 81 8.80 4.88 -6.65
C TRP A 81 7.48 5.08 -7.40
N MET A 82 6.43 5.51 -6.70
CA MET A 82 5.14 5.86 -7.33
C MET A 82 5.24 7.04 -8.30
N ALA A 83 6.21 7.93 -8.11
CA ALA A 83 6.46 9.04 -9.02
C ALA A 83 7.14 8.61 -10.32
N ASN A 84 7.56 7.34 -10.45
CA ASN A 84 8.14 6.74 -11.66
C ASN A 84 9.22 7.62 -12.33
N GLY A 85 10.19 8.08 -11.55
CA GLY A 85 11.28 8.93 -12.06
C GLY A 85 10.92 10.41 -12.20
N ALA A 86 9.66 10.80 -11.99
CA ALA A 86 9.29 12.21 -11.87
C ALA A 86 9.97 12.84 -10.65
N ARG A 87 10.32 14.11 -10.80
CA ARG A 87 11.03 14.88 -9.77
C ARG A 87 10.05 15.41 -8.74
N CYS A 88 10.22 14.99 -7.49
CA CYS A 88 9.40 15.41 -6.37
C CYS A 88 10.14 16.40 -5.47
N ARG A 89 9.41 17.37 -4.91
CA ARG A 89 9.95 18.32 -3.93
C ARG A 89 9.93 17.67 -2.54
N SER A 90 10.86 18.07 -1.67
CA SER A 90 10.93 17.55 -0.29
C SER A 90 9.63 17.73 0.48
N LYS A 91 8.92 18.85 0.27
CA LYS A 91 7.62 19.12 0.90
C LYS A 91 6.55 18.07 0.56
N ASP A 92 6.56 17.55 -0.67
CA ASP A 92 5.56 16.59 -1.14
C ASP A 92 5.94 15.17 -0.68
N LEU A 93 7.24 14.88 -0.62
CA LEU A 93 7.78 13.61 -0.14
C LEU A 93 7.66 13.43 1.37
N ALA A 94 7.82 14.50 2.15
CA ALA A 94 7.71 14.49 3.60
C ALA A 94 6.33 14.94 4.10
N ALA A 95 5.34 15.11 3.21
CA ALA A 95 4.00 15.52 3.59
C ALA A 95 3.42 14.57 4.66
N GLY A 96 3.03 15.13 5.81
CA GLY A 96 2.54 14.37 6.97
C GLY A 96 3.61 13.66 7.80
N ILE A 97 4.89 13.92 7.54
CA ILE A 97 6.04 13.46 8.34
C ILE A 97 6.73 14.65 8.99
N SER A 98 7.18 15.62 8.18
CA SER A 98 7.84 16.84 8.64
C SER A 98 7.62 17.99 7.66
N GLY A 99 7.82 19.22 8.13
CA GLY A 99 7.66 20.45 7.34
C GLY A 99 8.97 21.22 7.18
N GLY A 100 9.01 22.12 6.21
CA GLY A 100 10.12 23.08 6.04
C GLY A 100 11.48 22.43 5.78
N GLU A 101 12.51 22.88 6.50
CA GLU A 101 13.90 22.44 6.33
C GLU A 101 14.12 20.98 6.79
N ALA A 102 13.44 20.56 7.86
CA ALA A 102 13.49 19.17 8.34
C ALA A 102 13.00 18.16 7.28
N ALA A 103 12.06 18.55 6.41
CA ALA A 103 11.63 17.73 5.28
C ALA A 103 12.75 17.54 4.25
N ARG A 104 13.55 18.58 4.02
CA ARG A 104 14.68 18.53 3.09
C ARG A 104 15.80 17.66 3.64
N GLU A 105 16.14 17.81 4.91
CA GLU A 105 17.16 16.99 5.58
C GLU A 105 16.77 15.51 5.61
N LEU A 106 15.52 15.19 5.95
CA LEU A 106 15.01 13.82 5.96
C LEU A 106 15.08 13.17 4.57
N CYS A 107 14.71 13.89 3.51
CA CYS A 107 14.84 13.39 2.14
C CYS A 107 16.31 13.19 1.73
N ALA A 108 17.19 14.10 2.14
CA ALA A 108 18.63 13.99 1.87
C ALA A 108 19.26 12.80 2.59
N GLU A 109 18.90 12.57 3.86
CA GLU A 109 19.36 11.42 4.64
C GLU A 109 18.85 10.11 4.07
N THR A 110 17.55 10.06 3.72
CA THR A 110 16.94 8.91 3.04
C THR A 110 17.69 8.60 1.75
N LYS A 111 18.02 9.63 0.95
CA LYS A 111 18.81 9.48 -0.28
C LYS A 111 20.20 8.90 0.00
N ARG A 112 20.92 9.41 1.00
CA ARG A 112 22.27 8.91 1.38
C ARG A 112 22.24 7.44 1.76
N ARG A 113 21.29 7.03 2.60
CA ARG A 113 21.12 5.63 3.04
C ARG A 113 20.71 4.72 1.90
N ALA A 114 19.78 5.17 1.07
CA ALA A 114 19.33 4.45 -0.11
C ALA A 114 20.48 4.25 -1.11
N TRP A 115 21.33 5.25 -1.28
CA TRP A 115 22.53 5.16 -2.12
C TRP A 115 23.51 4.10 -1.63
N ALA A 116 23.73 4.01 -0.31
CA ALA A 116 24.57 2.98 0.29
C ALA A 116 24.03 1.56 0.06
N LYS A 117 22.71 1.41 -0.09
CA LYS A 117 22.03 0.15 -0.46
C LYS A 117 21.92 -0.07 -1.97
N GLY A 118 22.56 0.78 -2.77
CA GLY A 118 22.62 0.67 -4.23
C GLY A 118 21.42 1.23 -4.99
N ILE A 119 20.51 1.96 -4.33
CA ILE A 119 19.39 2.64 -4.98
C ILE A 119 19.91 3.94 -5.60
N ARG A 120 19.78 4.06 -6.93
CA ARG A 120 20.29 5.22 -7.68
C ARG A 120 19.22 6.30 -7.85
N PHE A 121 19.66 7.54 -7.79
CA PHE A 121 18.83 8.73 -7.93
C PHE A 121 19.31 9.56 -9.09
N GLU A 122 18.38 10.24 -9.76
CA GLU A 122 18.72 11.22 -10.78
C GLU A 122 19.52 12.37 -10.15
N GLN A 123 20.51 12.85 -10.91
CA GLN A 123 21.26 14.04 -10.55
C GLN A 123 20.56 15.28 -11.09
N GLY A 124 20.89 16.44 -10.52
CA GLY A 124 20.38 17.74 -10.99
C GLY A 124 19.63 18.53 -9.92
N PRO A 125 19.44 19.84 -10.16
CA PRO A 125 18.86 20.74 -9.19
C PRO A 125 17.35 20.48 -8.96
N GLY A 126 16.83 20.98 -7.84
CA GLY A 126 15.39 21.21 -7.67
C GLY A 126 14.52 20.04 -7.20
N GLY A 127 15.07 18.91 -6.73
CA GLY A 127 14.26 17.87 -6.08
C GLY A 127 14.91 16.50 -6.03
N PHE A 128 14.07 15.50 -5.74
CA PHE A 128 14.47 14.09 -5.63
C PHE A 128 13.71 13.28 -6.67
N ALA A 129 14.44 12.50 -7.46
CA ALA A 129 13.91 11.55 -8.42
C ALA A 129 14.76 10.28 -8.37
N LEU A 130 14.12 9.12 -8.55
CA LEU A 130 14.84 7.86 -8.73
C LEU A 130 15.34 7.78 -10.17
N ALA A 131 16.57 7.31 -10.35
CA ALA A 131 17.04 6.93 -11.66
C ALA A 131 16.33 5.63 -12.10
N PRO A 132 16.28 5.31 -13.41
CA PRO A 132 15.72 4.05 -13.89
C PRO A 132 16.28 2.82 -13.17
N ALA A 133 17.59 2.81 -12.90
CA ALA A 133 18.25 1.75 -12.12
C ALA A 133 17.75 1.68 -10.65
N GLY A 134 17.44 2.81 -10.03
CA GLY A 134 16.88 2.87 -8.68
C GLY A 134 15.43 2.38 -8.61
N LEU A 135 14.62 2.70 -9.62
CA LEU A 135 13.25 2.18 -9.74
C LEU A 135 13.25 0.66 -9.84
N LEU A 136 14.06 0.10 -10.74
CA LEU A 136 14.19 -1.34 -10.91
C LEU A 136 14.69 -2.02 -9.64
N LYS A 137 15.64 -1.40 -8.93
CA LYS A 137 16.15 -1.93 -7.67
C LYS A 137 15.06 -2.00 -6.59
N ILE A 138 14.26 -0.94 -6.45
CA ILE A 138 13.14 -0.91 -5.50
C ILE A 138 12.05 -1.92 -5.89
N SER A 139 11.69 -2.01 -7.18
CA SER A 139 10.72 -3.01 -7.67
C SER A 139 11.19 -4.44 -7.38
N ALA A 140 12.49 -4.72 -7.57
CA ALA A 140 13.08 -6.02 -7.27
C ALA A 140 13.04 -6.34 -5.77
N MET A 141 13.39 -5.37 -4.91
CA MET A 141 13.29 -5.50 -3.46
C MET A 141 11.84 -5.71 -2.98
N ALA A 142 10.88 -5.14 -3.70
CA ALA A 142 9.45 -5.26 -3.41
C ALA A 142 8.77 -6.46 -4.10
N GLU A 143 9.52 -7.26 -4.87
CA GLU A 143 9.02 -8.44 -5.59
C GLU A 143 7.83 -8.11 -6.52
N ILE A 144 7.79 -6.88 -7.04
CA ILE A 144 6.72 -6.41 -7.93
C ILE A 144 7.05 -6.84 -9.37
N LYS A 145 6.25 -7.77 -9.91
CA LYS A 145 6.30 -8.20 -11.32
C LYS A 145 5.39 -7.29 -12.16
N GLY A 146 5.97 -6.37 -12.92
CA GLY A 146 5.24 -5.38 -13.74
C GLY A 146 5.81 -3.97 -13.56
N ARG A 147 5.79 -3.20 -14.65
CA ARG A 147 6.69 -2.07 -15.03
C ARG A 147 6.98 -1.00 -13.95
N PRO A 148 8.15 -0.32 -13.99
CA PRO A 148 8.29 1.06 -13.50
C PRO A 148 7.25 1.98 -14.15
#